data_AF-A0AAD9JG70-F1
#
_entry.id   AF-A0AAD9JG70-F1
#
_cell.length_a   1.000
_cell.length_b   1.000
_cell.length_c   1.000
_cell.angle_alpha   90.00
_cell.angle_beta   90.00
_cell.angle_gamma   90.00
#
_symmetry.space_group_name_H-M   'P 1'
#
loop_
_entity.id
_entity.type
_entity.pdbx_description
1 polymer ?
#
loop_
_entity_poly.entity_id
_entity_poly.type
_entity_poly.pdbx_seq_one_letter_code
_entity_poly.pdbx_strand_id
1 'polypeptide(L)'
;MIPGNMGEQEPRYILAHSSKALVPRAKIIAIVRDPIRRLFSHFRLKCPSGTAHQFHRSVVIAVQEMKRRLVKRTRRSCLYDIEVNLTELEQKHRIGYIFLRASMYYIYIADWLAVFPRDQFLVIRAEDYCRNRSRILPDVYQFLGLRPVDPELLNNINRTIVNYRPSKRPMLNETRSLLNDFFRPFNAVLAELFNDSKFLWNIQ
;
A
#
# COMPACT_ATOMS: atom_id res chain seq x y z
N MET A 1 -19.75 7.76 -4.68
CA MET A 1 -19.24 7.05 -5.87
C MET A 1 -19.08 8.07 -6.99
N ILE A 2 -18.07 7.98 -7.87
CA ILE A 2 -17.99 8.87 -9.06
C ILE A 2 -19.19 8.53 -9.96
N PRO A 3 -20.01 9.51 -10.41
CA PRO A 3 -21.27 9.21 -11.12
C PRO A 3 -21.11 8.28 -12.33
N GLY A 4 -20.00 8.39 -13.07
CA GLY A 4 -19.68 7.54 -14.21
C GLY A 4 -19.31 6.07 -13.88
N ASN A 5 -19.41 5.66 -12.62
CA ASN A 5 -19.23 4.27 -12.19
C ASN A 5 -20.52 3.61 -11.71
N MET A 6 -21.68 4.30 -11.75
CA MET A 6 -22.93 3.72 -11.28
C MET A 6 -23.32 2.51 -12.14
N GLY A 7 -23.61 1.38 -11.50
CA GLY A 7 -23.96 0.13 -12.18
C GLY A 7 -22.78 -0.70 -12.69
N GLU A 8 -21.55 -0.19 -12.57
CA GLU A 8 -20.34 -0.89 -13.05
C GLU A 8 -19.79 -1.86 -11.99
N GLN A 9 -19.35 -3.05 -12.42
CA GLN A 9 -18.70 -4.04 -11.53
C GLN A 9 -17.26 -3.66 -11.15
N GLU A 10 -16.64 -2.79 -11.95
CA GLU A 10 -15.33 -2.19 -11.73
C GLU A 10 -15.38 -0.70 -12.07
N PRO A 11 -14.63 0.16 -11.37
CA PRO A 11 -14.66 1.57 -11.67
C PRO A 11 -14.05 1.85 -13.05
N ARG A 12 -14.88 2.42 -13.93
CA ARG A 12 -14.45 3.01 -15.20
C ARG A 12 -13.58 4.24 -14.97
N TYR A 13 -14.00 5.09 -14.04
CA TYR A 13 -13.27 6.29 -13.63
C TYR A 13 -12.79 6.14 -12.19
N ILE A 14 -11.48 6.25 -12.01
CA ILE A 14 -10.84 6.35 -10.69
C ILE A 14 -10.38 7.79 -10.40
N LEU A 15 -9.98 8.07 -9.16
CA LEU A 15 -9.48 9.38 -8.74
C LEU A 15 -8.40 9.95 -9.68
N ALA A 16 -7.53 9.09 -10.23
CA ALA A 16 -6.50 9.50 -11.19
C ALA A 16 -7.07 10.26 -12.40
N HIS A 17 -8.25 9.89 -12.91
CA HIS A 17 -8.87 10.57 -14.05
C HIS A 17 -9.25 12.01 -13.71
N SER A 18 -9.90 12.21 -12.57
CA SER A 18 -10.23 13.55 -12.07
C SER A 18 -8.96 14.35 -11.78
N SER A 19 -7.94 13.72 -11.18
CA SER A 19 -6.64 14.36 -10.95
C SER A 19 -5.96 14.78 -12.25
N LYS A 20 -6.01 13.96 -13.31
CA LYS A 20 -5.43 14.27 -14.61
C LYS A 20 -6.19 15.40 -15.30
N ALA A 21 -7.52 15.43 -15.19
CA ALA A 21 -8.33 16.50 -15.75
C ALA A 21 -8.04 17.86 -15.10
N LEU A 22 -7.82 17.88 -13.78
CA LEU A 22 -7.53 19.10 -13.02
C LEU A 22 -6.07 19.55 -13.12
N VAL A 23 -5.13 18.60 -13.03
CA VAL A 23 -3.69 18.87 -13.03
C VAL A 23 -2.97 17.87 -13.96
N PRO A 24 -3.05 18.07 -15.30
CA PRO A 24 -2.55 17.11 -16.27
C PRO A 24 -1.05 16.80 -16.13
N ARG A 25 -0.28 17.80 -15.67
CA ARG A 25 1.18 17.72 -15.48
C ARG A 25 1.59 17.40 -14.04
N ALA A 26 0.68 16.87 -13.21
CA ALA A 26 0.99 16.52 -11.83
C ALA A 26 2.15 15.53 -11.72
N LYS A 27 3.11 15.79 -10.84
CA LYS A 27 4.13 14.81 -10.45
C LYS A 27 3.63 14.03 -9.25
N ILE A 28 3.61 12.70 -9.36
CA ILE A 28 3.00 11.81 -8.36
C ILE A 28 4.11 11.04 -7.66
N ILE A 29 4.20 11.20 -6.34
CA ILE A 29 5.11 10.44 -5.50
C ILE A 29 4.29 9.44 -4.69
N ALA A 30 4.54 8.15 -4.91
CA ALA A 30 3.91 7.07 -4.13
C ALA A 30 4.95 6.44 -3.21
N ILE A 31 4.71 6.50 -1.89
CA ILE A 31 5.56 5.83 -0.90
C ILE A 31 4.88 4.54 -0.46
N VAL A 32 5.48 3.40 -0.81
CA VAL A 32 4.99 2.06 -0.45
C VAL A 32 5.91 1.41 0.58
N ARG A 33 5.39 0.48 1.35
CA ARG A 33 6.13 -0.23 2.42
C ARG A 33 5.84 -1.72 2.28
N ASP A 34 6.64 -2.57 2.90
CA ASP A 34 6.26 -3.95 3.17
C ASP A 34 4.78 -4.01 3.63
N PRO A 35 3.90 -4.69 2.84
CA PRO A 35 2.47 -4.69 3.07
C PRO A 35 2.09 -5.34 4.41
N ILE A 36 2.88 -6.30 4.89
CA ILE A 36 2.67 -6.99 6.18
C ILE A 36 2.97 -6.03 7.32
N ARG A 37 4.13 -5.35 7.25
CA ARG A 37 4.51 -4.33 8.25
C ARG A 37 3.52 -3.17 8.27
N ARG A 38 3.06 -2.73 7.09
CA ARG A 38 2.02 -1.69 6.98
C ARG A 38 0.72 -2.15 7.65
N LEU A 39 0.23 -3.34 7.30
CA LEU A 39 -1.00 -3.90 7.84
C LEU A 39 -0.98 -3.96 9.37
N PHE A 40 0.11 -4.49 9.93
CA PHE A 40 0.28 -4.59 11.38
C PHE A 40 0.41 -3.23 12.06
N SER A 41 1.16 -2.30 11.46
CA SER A 41 1.28 -0.93 11.94
C SER A 41 -0.09 -0.24 11.99
N HIS A 42 -0.94 -0.47 10.99
CA HIS A 42 -2.28 0.10 10.96
C HIS A 42 -3.18 -0.52 12.05
N PHE A 43 -3.16 -1.84 12.22
CA PHE A 43 -3.87 -2.50 13.31
C PHE A 43 -3.49 -1.91 14.67
N ARG A 44 -2.18 -1.70 14.93
CA ARG A 44 -1.70 -1.10 16.18
C ARG A 44 -2.16 0.34 16.38
N LEU A 45 -2.27 1.12 15.30
CA LEU A 45 -2.78 2.49 15.36
C LEU A 45 -4.28 2.52 15.73
N LYS A 46 -5.07 1.62 15.15
CA LYS A 46 -6.53 1.56 15.36
C LYS A 46 -6.95 0.79 16.61
N CYS A 47 -6.12 -0.16 17.04
CA CYS A 47 -6.34 -0.98 18.22
C CYS A 47 -5.09 -0.95 19.12
N PRO A 48 -4.81 0.16 19.84
CA PRO A 48 -3.60 0.29 20.65
C PRO A 48 -3.45 -0.79 21.74
N SER A 49 -4.56 -1.18 22.34
CA SER A 49 -4.67 -2.27 23.33
C SER A 49 -4.77 -3.67 22.70
N GLY A 50 -4.87 -3.76 21.38
CA GLY A 50 -5.06 -5.01 20.65
C GLY A 50 -3.91 -6.00 20.81
N THR A 51 -4.23 -7.28 20.96
CA THR A 51 -3.27 -8.38 21.12
C THR A 51 -2.86 -8.98 19.77
N ALA A 52 -1.76 -9.74 19.76
CA ALA A 52 -1.31 -10.46 18.57
C ALA A 52 -2.34 -11.50 18.09
N HIS A 53 -3.07 -12.14 19.02
CA HIS A 53 -4.15 -13.08 18.71
C HIS A 53 -5.37 -12.39 18.08
N GLN A 54 -5.75 -11.20 18.56
CA GLN A 54 -6.82 -10.41 17.94
C GLN A 54 -6.46 -9.96 16.53
N PHE A 55 -5.19 -9.58 16.32
CA PHE A 55 -4.67 -9.30 14.99
C PHE A 55 -4.74 -10.54 14.09
N HIS A 56 -4.26 -11.69 14.57
CA HIS A 56 -4.29 -12.96 13.84
C HIS A 56 -5.71 -13.31 13.40
N ARG A 57 -6.68 -13.33 14.32
CA ARG A 57 -8.09 -13.62 14.00
C ARG A 57 -8.65 -12.68 12.92
N SER A 58 -8.33 -11.40 13.01
CA SER A 58 -8.79 -10.41 12.02
C SER A 58 -8.14 -10.64 10.64
N VAL A 59 -6.87 -11.02 10.61
CA VAL A 59 -6.14 -11.35 9.38
C VAL A 59 -6.70 -12.60 8.73
N VAL A 60 -6.92 -13.68 9.50
CA VAL A 60 -7.48 -14.95 8.99
C VAL A 60 -8.80 -14.71 8.29
N ILE A 61 -9.73 -14.01 8.95
CA ILE A 61 -11.05 -13.68 8.39
C ILE A 61 -10.90 -12.84 7.12
N ALA A 62 -10.08 -11.79 7.15
CA ALA A 62 -9.88 -10.91 6.01
C ALA A 62 -9.27 -11.64 4.79
N VAL A 63 -8.28 -12.52 5.02
CA VAL A 63 -7.63 -13.30 3.96
C VAL A 63 -8.59 -14.34 3.39
N GLN A 64 -9.32 -15.07 4.23
CA GLN A 64 -10.31 -16.05 3.78
C GLN A 64 -11.38 -15.39 2.90
N GLU A 65 -11.90 -14.24 3.34
CA GLU A 65 -12.92 -13.53 2.58
C GLU A 65 -12.37 -12.99 1.26
N MET A 66 -11.17 -12.40 1.28
CA MET A 66 -10.53 -11.94 0.05
C MET A 66 -10.31 -13.10 -0.94
N LYS A 67 -9.82 -14.25 -0.46
CA LYS A 67 -9.68 -15.46 -1.28
C LYS A 67 -11.03 -15.91 -1.88
N ARG A 68 -12.10 -15.94 -1.07
CA ARG A 68 -13.44 -16.31 -1.53
C ARG A 68 -13.94 -15.38 -2.64
N ARG A 69 -13.69 -14.07 -2.53
CA ARG A 69 -14.05 -13.09 -3.56
C ARG A 69 -13.22 -13.25 -4.83
N LEU A 70 -11.92 -13.46 -4.70
CA LEU A 70 -10.99 -13.64 -5.82
C LEU A 70 -11.30 -14.88 -6.68
N VAL A 71 -12.04 -15.87 -6.16
CA VAL A 71 -12.54 -17.01 -6.95
C VAL A 71 -13.68 -16.60 -7.89
N LYS A 72 -14.49 -15.61 -7.50
CA LYS A 72 -15.73 -15.24 -8.20
C LYS A 72 -15.61 -13.97 -9.03
N ARG A 73 -14.58 -13.15 -8.75
CA ARG A 73 -14.41 -11.81 -9.29
C ARG A 73 -12.94 -11.55 -9.59
N THR A 74 -12.73 -10.61 -10.50
CA THR A 74 -11.40 -10.08 -10.84
C THR A 74 -10.76 -9.39 -9.64
N ARG A 75 -9.41 -9.33 -9.64
CA ARG A 75 -8.63 -8.63 -8.61
C ARG A 75 -9.02 -7.15 -8.48
N ARG A 76 -9.23 -6.48 -9.61
CA ARG A 76 -9.60 -5.05 -9.65
C ARG A 76 -10.98 -4.81 -9.04
N SER A 77 -12.01 -5.57 -9.42
CA SER A 77 -13.33 -5.54 -8.78
C SER A 77 -13.24 -5.76 -7.26
N CYS A 78 -12.52 -6.79 -6.81
CA CYS A 78 -12.35 -7.07 -5.37
C CYS A 78 -11.71 -5.93 -4.59
N LEU A 79 -10.86 -5.10 -5.21
CA LEU A 79 -10.14 -4.01 -4.56
C LEU A 79 -10.86 -2.66 -4.60
N TYR A 80 -11.77 -2.45 -5.55
CA TYR A 80 -12.55 -1.23 -5.68
C TYR A 80 -13.99 -1.34 -5.21
N ASP A 81 -14.51 -2.55 -4.99
CA ASP A 81 -15.84 -2.75 -4.41
C ASP A 81 -15.84 -2.34 -2.93
N ILE A 82 -16.21 -1.09 -2.62
CA ILE A 82 -16.30 -0.58 -1.24
C ILE A 82 -17.61 -1.04 -0.58
N GLU A 83 -18.61 -1.39 -1.40
CA GLU A 83 -19.89 -1.99 -1.00
C GLU A 83 -19.72 -3.48 -0.80
N VAL A 84 -18.99 -3.76 0.26
CA VAL A 84 -19.02 -5.08 0.82
C VAL A 84 -20.44 -5.30 1.39
N ASN A 85 -21.26 -6.11 0.72
CA ASN A 85 -22.34 -6.87 1.37
C ASN A 85 -21.69 -7.79 2.40
N LEU A 86 -21.24 -7.19 3.51
CA LEU A 86 -20.62 -7.86 4.62
C LEU A 86 -21.73 -8.53 5.40
N THR A 87 -21.64 -9.84 5.51
CA THR A 87 -22.21 -10.57 6.64
C THR A 87 -21.84 -9.88 7.95
N GLU A 88 -22.66 -10.09 8.97
CA GLU A 88 -22.48 -9.50 10.30
C GLU A 88 -21.09 -9.79 10.90
N LEU A 89 -20.57 -11.00 10.66
CA LEU A 89 -19.21 -11.41 11.04
C LEU A 89 -18.15 -10.52 10.40
N GLU A 90 -18.31 -10.14 9.14
CA GLU A 90 -17.30 -9.37 8.43
C GLU A 90 -17.39 -7.87 8.74
N GLN A 91 -18.56 -7.36 9.14
CA GLN A 91 -18.67 -5.98 9.65
C GLN A 91 -17.80 -5.77 10.89
N LYS A 92 -17.77 -6.76 11.79
CA LYS A 92 -16.91 -6.76 12.99
C LYS A 92 -15.42 -6.76 12.66
N HIS A 93 -15.03 -7.30 11.50
CA HIS A 93 -13.65 -7.40 11.04
C HIS A 93 -13.32 -6.50 9.84
N ARG A 94 -14.23 -5.57 9.49
CA ARG A 94 -14.15 -4.68 8.32
C ARG A 94 -12.83 -3.92 8.26
N ILE A 95 -12.32 -3.52 9.41
CA ILE A 95 -11.04 -2.82 9.57
C ILE A 95 -9.88 -3.65 9.00
N GLY A 96 -9.79 -4.95 9.34
CA GLY A 96 -8.74 -5.84 8.83
C GLY A 96 -8.82 -6.00 7.30
N TYR A 97 -10.03 -6.17 6.77
CA TYR A 97 -10.27 -6.29 5.35
C TYR A 97 -9.90 -5.02 4.56
N ILE A 98 -10.28 -3.83 5.04
CA ILE A 98 -9.91 -2.55 4.43
C ILE A 98 -8.38 -2.40 4.36
N PHE A 99 -7.68 -2.78 5.42
CA PHE A 99 -6.22 -2.62 5.44
C PHE A 99 -5.49 -3.66 4.61
N LEU A 100 -6.01 -4.89 4.55
CA LEU A 100 -5.49 -5.93 3.65
C LEU A 100 -5.56 -5.43 2.20
N ARG A 101 -6.75 -4.96 1.78
CA ARG A 101 -6.97 -4.37 0.44
C ARG A 101 -6.05 -3.22 0.16
N ALA A 102 -5.99 -2.24 1.05
CA ALA A 102 -5.16 -1.05 0.88
C ALA A 102 -3.65 -1.35 0.92
N SER A 103 -3.24 -2.59 1.19
CA SER A 103 -1.85 -3.04 1.12
C SER A 103 -1.57 -3.85 -0.16
N MET A 104 -2.57 -4.07 -1.02
CA MET A 104 -2.43 -4.70 -2.33
C MET A 104 -2.15 -3.64 -3.40
N TYR A 105 -0.92 -3.13 -3.45
CA TYR A 105 -0.59 -1.91 -4.19
C TYR A 105 -0.70 -2.01 -5.71
N TYR A 106 -0.39 -3.19 -6.28
CA TYR A 106 -0.24 -3.38 -7.72
C TYR A 106 -1.40 -2.79 -8.53
N ILE A 107 -2.64 -3.18 -8.22
CA ILE A 107 -3.81 -2.73 -8.98
C ILE A 107 -3.97 -1.22 -8.92
N TYR A 108 -3.83 -0.62 -7.73
CA TYR A 108 -3.98 0.82 -7.58
C TYR A 108 -2.90 1.58 -8.36
N ILE A 109 -1.66 1.11 -8.32
CA ILE A 109 -0.54 1.74 -9.03
C ILE A 109 -0.69 1.56 -10.54
N ALA A 110 -1.03 0.36 -11.00
CA ALA A 110 -1.24 0.05 -12.41
C ALA A 110 -2.35 0.92 -13.01
N ASP A 111 -3.48 1.07 -12.31
CA ASP A 111 -4.58 1.92 -12.76
C ASP A 111 -4.19 3.40 -12.81
N TRP A 112 -3.34 3.86 -11.90
CA TRP A 112 -2.82 5.22 -11.91
C TRP A 112 -1.82 5.43 -13.07
N LEU A 113 -0.97 4.45 -13.36
CA LEU A 113 -0.04 4.46 -14.50
C LEU A 113 -0.76 4.36 -15.86
N ALA A 114 -1.97 3.81 -15.90
CA ALA A 114 -2.79 3.81 -17.11
C ALA A 114 -3.33 5.22 -17.46
N VAL A 115 -3.38 6.14 -16.49
CA VAL A 115 -3.91 7.51 -16.65
C VAL A 115 -2.80 8.55 -16.76
N PHE A 116 -1.72 8.38 -16.01
CA PHE A 116 -0.57 9.28 -16.01
C PHE A 116 0.66 8.56 -16.58
N PRO A 117 1.45 9.21 -17.45
CA PRO A 117 2.65 8.62 -18.02
C PRO A 117 3.69 8.30 -16.93
N ARG A 118 4.54 7.30 -17.20
CA ARG A 118 5.46 6.72 -16.22
C ARG A 118 6.46 7.74 -15.63
N ASP A 119 6.87 8.71 -16.44
CA ASP A 119 7.79 9.81 -16.07
C ASP A 119 7.17 10.81 -15.08
N GLN A 120 5.85 10.84 -14.96
CA GLN A 120 5.12 11.58 -13.93
C GLN A 120 5.02 10.81 -12.60
N PHE A 121 5.62 9.62 -12.46
CA PHE A 121 5.63 8.85 -11.22
C PHE A 121 7.01 8.59 -10.64
N LEU A 122 7.15 8.89 -9.36
CA LEU A 122 8.23 8.40 -8.52
C LEU A 122 7.66 7.47 -7.45
N VAL A 123 8.15 6.23 -7.41
CA VAL A 123 7.72 5.23 -6.42
C VAL A 123 8.87 4.95 -5.48
N ILE A 124 8.65 5.15 -4.19
CA ILE A 124 9.68 5.08 -3.15
C ILE A 124 9.30 4.01 -2.16
N ARG A 125 10.27 3.16 -1.81
CA ARG A 125 10.14 2.27 -0.66
C ARG A 125 10.36 3.03 0.64
N ALA A 126 9.40 2.92 1.54
CA ALA A 126 9.47 3.49 2.88
C ALA A 126 10.67 2.95 3.67
N GLU A 127 11.07 1.69 3.45
CA GLU A 127 12.27 1.15 4.10
C GLU A 127 13.55 1.88 3.65
N ASP A 128 13.68 2.17 2.36
CA ASP A 128 14.86 2.84 1.81
C ASP A 128 14.87 4.31 2.22
N TYR A 129 13.71 4.98 2.17
CA TYR A 129 13.54 6.33 2.69
C TYR A 129 13.90 6.43 4.18
N CYS A 130 13.41 5.51 5.01
CA CYS A 130 13.70 5.52 6.44
C CYS A 130 15.15 5.16 6.76
N ARG A 131 15.78 4.29 5.95
CA ARG A 131 17.16 3.85 6.16
C ARG A 131 18.17 4.92 5.77
N ASN A 132 17.95 5.64 4.67
CA ASN A 132 18.88 6.65 4.19
C ASN A 132 18.15 7.75 3.40
N ARG A 133 17.70 8.80 4.10
CA ARG A 133 16.96 9.91 3.49
C ARG A 133 17.85 10.74 2.57
N SER A 134 19.12 10.91 2.94
CA SER A 134 20.06 11.71 2.16
C SER A 134 20.35 11.11 0.78
N ARG A 135 20.16 9.80 0.60
CA ARG A 135 20.20 9.16 -0.72
C ARG A 135 18.92 9.38 -1.53
N ILE A 136 17.75 9.41 -0.90
CA ILE A 136 16.45 9.45 -1.60
C ILE A 136 16.02 10.88 -1.96
N LEU A 137 16.35 11.87 -1.12
CA LEU A 137 15.93 13.25 -1.35
C LEU A 137 16.47 13.87 -2.64
N PRO A 138 17.73 13.63 -3.07
CA PRO A 138 18.20 14.09 -4.37
C PRO A 138 17.31 13.61 -5.53
N ASP A 139 16.92 12.32 -5.53
CA ASP A 139 16.04 11.75 -6.55
C ASP A 139 14.65 12.43 -6.53
N VAL A 140 14.11 12.72 -5.34
CA VAL A 140 12.85 13.46 -5.17
C VAL A 140 12.96 14.87 -5.73
N TYR A 141 14.05 15.58 -5.44
CA TYR A 141 14.26 16.96 -5.89
C TYR A 141 14.42 17.01 -7.41
N GLN A 142 15.24 16.12 -7.98
CA GLN A 142 15.38 15.98 -9.42
C GLN A 142 14.04 15.65 -10.08
N PHE A 143 13.31 14.67 -9.54
CA PHE A 143 11.99 14.31 -10.03
C PHE A 143 11.04 15.50 -10.01
N LEU A 144 11.01 16.29 -8.94
CA LEU A 144 10.20 17.49 -8.83
C LEU A 144 10.69 18.65 -9.71
N GLY A 145 11.93 18.61 -10.23
CA GLY A 145 12.54 19.68 -11.01
C GLY A 145 13.01 20.84 -10.14
N LEU A 146 13.40 20.55 -8.90
CA LEU A 146 13.92 21.53 -7.96
C LEU A 146 15.43 21.70 -8.13
N ARG A 147 15.97 22.82 -7.63
CA ARG A 147 17.42 23.01 -7.48
C ARG A 147 18.00 21.91 -6.59
N PRO A 148 19.29 21.50 -6.75
CA PRO A 148 19.90 20.47 -5.93
C PRO A 148 19.69 20.67 -4.42
N VAL A 149 19.59 19.57 -3.68
CA VAL A 149 19.42 19.61 -2.22
C VAL A 149 20.67 20.24 -1.60
N ASP A 150 20.45 21.14 -0.64
CA ASP A 150 21.52 21.72 0.16
C ASP A 150 22.30 20.60 0.90
N PRO A 151 23.64 20.52 0.74
CA PRO A 151 24.48 19.56 1.46
C PRO A 151 24.31 19.61 2.98
N GLU A 152 24.09 20.78 3.57
CA GLU A 152 23.90 20.90 5.02
C GLU A 152 22.60 20.21 5.48
N LEU A 153 21.51 20.40 4.73
CA LEU A 153 20.25 19.69 4.95
C LEU A 153 20.45 18.17 4.85
N LEU A 154 21.17 17.68 3.84
CA LEU A 154 21.44 16.24 3.67
C LEU A 154 22.22 15.65 4.86
N ASN A 155 23.14 16.40 5.44
CA ASN A 155 23.91 15.97 6.61
C ASN A 155 23.04 15.90 7.88
N ASN A 156 22.06 16.80 8.00
CA ASN A 156 21.21 16.90 9.20
C ASN A 156 19.95 16.03 9.15
N ILE A 157 19.44 15.68 7.96
CA ILE A 157 18.13 15.01 7.82
C ILE A 157 18.08 13.59 8.38
N ASN A 158 19.22 12.90 8.45
CA ASN A 158 19.30 11.55 9.06
C ASN A 158 19.30 11.61 10.59
N ARG A 159 19.53 12.78 11.20
CA ARG A 159 19.50 12.98 12.65
C ARG A 159 18.08 13.19 13.20
N THR A 160 17.10 13.47 12.34
CA THR A 160 15.70 13.68 12.76
C THR A 160 15.07 12.36 13.22
N ILE A 161 14.60 12.34 14.47
CA ILE A 161 13.90 11.22 15.10
C ILE A 161 12.78 10.74 14.18
N VAL A 162 12.90 9.49 13.73
CA VAL A 162 11.80 8.82 13.03
C VAL A 162 10.76 8.47 14.09
N ASN A 163 9.48 8.77 13.84
CA ASN A 163 8.36 8.21 14.61
C ASN A 163 8.18 6.70 14.33
N TYR A 164 9.28 5.96 14.18
CA TYR A 164 9.33 4.53 14.08
C TYR A 164 9.55 3.97 15.48
N ARG A 165 8.48 3.50 16.11
CA ARG A 165 8.58 2.76 17.38
C ARG A 165 8.54 1.27 17.05
N PRO A 166 9.63 0.52 17.24
CA PRO A 166 9.59 -0.93 17.17
C PRO A 166 8.49 -1.44 18.11
N SER A 167 7.62 -2.31 17.61
CA SER A 167 6.54 -2.83 18.45
C SER A 167 7.14 -3.66 19.57
N LYS A 168 6.84 -3.33 20.83
CA LYS A 168 7.16 -4.17 21.99
C LYS A 168 6.41 -5.51 21.97
N ARG A 169 5.36 -5.63 21.16
CA ARG A 169 4.53 -6.82 21.00
C ARG A 169 4.58 -7.28 19.53
N PRO A 170 5.39 -8.29 19.17
CA PRO A 170 5.44 -8.76 17.79
C PRO A 170 4.12 -9.45 17.38
N MET A 171 3.86 -9.49 16.07
CA MET A 171 2.81 -10.36 15.52
C MET A 171 3.19 -11.83 15.67
N LEU A 172 2.21 -12.73 15.69
CA LEU A 172 2.47 -14.17 15.68
C LEU A 172 3.16 -14.61 14.37
N ASN A 173 4.03 -15.61 14.45
CA ASN A 173 4.75 -16.14 13.29
C ASN A 173 3.79 -16.75 12.26
N GLU A 174 2.75 -17.46 12.72
CA GLU A 174 1.66 -17.97 11.88
C GLU A 174 0.95 -16.86 11.08
N THR A 175 0.71 -15.69 11.71
CA THR A 175 0.13 -14.54 11.01
C THR A 175 1.06 -14.03 9.93
N ARG A 176 2.37 -13.98 10.22
CA ARG A 176 3.37 -13.55 9.25
C ARG A 176 3.44 -14.51 8.06
N SER A 177 3.48 -15.82 8.32
CA SER A 177 3.49 -16.84 7.26
C SER A 177 2.24 -16.73 6.38
N LEU A 178 1.05 -16.66 6.98
CA LEU A 178 -0.20 -16.50 6.27
C LEU A 178 -0.21 -15.27 5.36
N LEU A 179 0.27 -14.14 5.86
CA LEU A 179 0.34 -12.90 5.10
C LEU A 179 1.40 -12.93 4.00
N ASN A 180 2.56 -13.55 4.25
CA ASN A 180 3.59 -13.76 3.24
C ASN A 180 3.03 -14.55 2.05
N ASP A 181 2.38 -15.68 2.33
CA ASP A 181 1.80 -16.51 1.28
C ASP A 181 0.67 -15.80 0.53
N PHE A 182 -0.14 -15.02 1.24
CA PHE A 182 -1.19 -14.23 0.64
C PHE A 182 -0.65 -13.10 -0.26
N PHE A 183 0.35 -12.33 0.19
CA PHE A 183 0.88 -11.18 -0.55
C PHE A 183 1.86 -11.55 -1.66
N ARG A 184 2.51 -12.71 -1.59
CA ARG A 184 3.53 -13.18 -2.55
C ARG A 184 3.13 -12.98 -4.02
N PRO A 185 1.95 -13.46 -4.51
CA PRO A 185 1.58 -13.26 -5.91
C PRO A 185 1.34 -11.79 -6.28
N PHE A 186 0.90 -10.95 -5.35
CA PHE A 186 0.67 -9.53 -5.62
C PHE A 186 1.97 -8.73 -5.65
N ASN A 187 2.91 -9.07 -4.76
CA ASN A 187 4.24 -8.47 -4.71
C ASN A 187 5.07 -8.86 -5.94
N ALA A 188 4.94 -10.09 -6.43
CA ALA A 188 5.60 -10.55 -7.66
C ALA A 188 5.23 -9.67 -8.86
N VAL A 189 3.94 -9.42 -9.06
CA VAL A 189 3.46 -8.57 -10.17
C VAL A 189 3.88 -7.11 -9.96
N LEU A 190 3.91 -6.61 -8.72
CA LEU A 190 4.41 -5.27 -8.43
C LEU A 190 5.91 -5.12 -8.75
N ALA A 191 6.71 -6.12 -8.40
CA ALA A 191 8.14 -6.15 -8.69
C ALA A 191 8.41 -6.20 -10.19
N GLU A 192 7.62 -6.98 -10.94
CA GLU A 192 7.66 -7.01 -12.40
C GLU A 192 7.29 -5.66 -13.01
N LEU A 193 6.19 -5.04 -12.55
CA LEU A 193 5.76 -3.71 -13.01
C LEU A 193 6.84 -2.64 -12.88
N PHE A 194 7.68 -2.72 -11.84
CA PHE A 194 8.78 -1.79 -11.62
C PHE A 194 10.14 -2.30 -12.10
N ASN A 195 10.21 -3.53 -12.59
CA ASN A 195 11.46 -4.23 -12.87
C ASN A 195 12.47 -4.13 -11.69
N ASP A 196 11.97 -4.33 -10.46
CA ASP A 196 12.78 -4.22 -9.24
C ASP A 196 12.35 -5.26 -8.20
N SER A 197 13.23 -6.24 -7.94
CA SER A 197 12.99 -7.34 -7.01
C SER A 197 12.85 -6.89 -5.55
N LYS A 198 13.23 -5.65 -5.23
CA LYS A 198 13.01 -5.05 -3.91
C LYS A 198 11.55 -5.00 -3.49
N PHE A 199 10.62 -4.93 -4.44
CA PHE A 199 9.17 -4.94 -4.19
C PHE A 199 8.60 -6.34 -3.97
N LEU A 200 9.41 -7.40 -4.03
CA LEU A 200 8.98 -8.72 -3.57
C LEU A 200 8.77 -8.74 -2.05
N TRP A 201 9.52 -7.89 -1.33
CA TRP A 201 9.66 -7.94 0.13
C TRP A 201 9.93 -9.37 0.62
N ASN A 202 10.78 -10.10 -0.11
CA ASN A 202 11.36 -11.35 0.34
C ASN A 202 12.21 -11.02 1.58
N ILE A 203 11.63 -11.13 2.76
CA ILE A 203 12.32 -10.88 4.02
C ILE A 203 12.59 -12.25 4.64
N GLN A 204 13.89 -12.53 4.82
CA GLN A 204 14.45 -13.56 5.69
C GLN A 204 13.87 -13.47 7.11
#